data_AF-A0A7S0JAC5-F1
#
_entry.id   AF-A0A7S0JAC5-F1
#
_cell.length_a   1.000
_cell.length_b   1.000
_cell.length_c   1.000
_cell.angle_alpha   90.00
_cell.angle_beta   90.00
_cell.angle_gamma   90.00
#
_symmetry.space_group_name_H-M   'P 1'
#
loop_
_entity.id
_entity.type
_entity.pdbx_description
1 polymer ?
#
loop_
_entity_poly.entity_id
_entity_poly.type
_entity_poly.pdbx_seq_one_letter_code
_entity_poly.pdbx_strand_id
1 'polypeptide(L)'
;MTELRGRLGLRRVEVRELSPSGLASPTATVELRAMLEGYAPGSDAVDTGCFTLQVDGGPVAYRVAPIQSGEVALGTLRVANRRWSPEAPALHTVTLTVLDKACSCAEDSIKSRFGLREVRAAGRAVLLDG
;
A
#
# COMPACT_ATOMS: atom_id res chain seq x y z
N MET A 1 24.71 3.30 -20.05
CA MET A 1 23.36 3.75 -19.65
C MET A 1 22.36 2.76 -20.19
N THR A 2 21.94 1.79 -19.37
CA THR A 2 20.97 0.79 -19.77
C THR A 2 19.59 1.39 -19.57
N GLU A 3 18.94 1.83 -20.64
CA GLU A 3 17.53 2.20 -20.59
C GLU A 3 16.74 0.95 -20.21
N LEU A 4 16.21 0.89 -18.99
CA LEU A 4 15.10 0.02 -18.65
C LEU A 4 13.88 0.51 -19.46
N ARG A 5 13.76 0.05 -20.71
CA ARG A 5 12.63 0.29 -21.63
C ARG A 5 11.44 -0.65 -21.35
N GLY A 6 11.19 -0.95 -20.09
CA GLY A 6 9.98 -1.67 -19.67
C GLY A 6 8.97 -0.67 -19.09
N ARG A 7 7.69 -0.77 -19.46
CA ARG A 7 6.61 -0.14 -18.68
C ARG A 7 6.76 -0.60 -17.22
N LEU A 8 6.69 0.34 -16.28
CA LEU A 8 6.64 -0.01 -14.86
C LEU A 8 5.29 -0.64 -14.57
N GLY A 9 5.29 -1.95 -14.32
CA GLY A 9 4.08 -2.68 -13.92
C GLY A 9 3.92 -2.67 -12.40
N LEU A 10 2.71 -2.49 -11.89
CA LEU A 10 2.40 -2.68 -10.48
C LEU A 10 2.13 -4.16 -10.21
N ARG A 11 2.96 -4.80 -9.39
CA ARG A 11 2.79 -6.22 -9.03
C ARG A 11 1.89 -6.41 -7.81
N ARG A 12 2.19 -5.68 -6.74
CA ARG A 12 1.57 -5.86 -5.43
C ARG A 12 1.63 -4.57 -4.62
N VAL A 13 0.61 -4.36 -3.80
CA VAL A 13 0.61 -3.39 -2.70
C VAL A 13 0.52 -4.14 -1.38
N GLU A 14 1.41 -3.81 -0.47
CA GLU A 14 1.42 -4.28 0.90
C GLU A 14 0.97 -3.17 1.83
N VAL A 15 0.10 -3.53 2.78
CA VAL A 15 -0.49 -2.62 3.75
C VAL A 15 -0.19 -3.15 5.14
N ARG A 16 0.36 -2.29 6.00
CA ARG A 16 0.69 -2.64 7.39
C ARG A 16 0.10 -1.61 8.34
N GLU A 17 -0.64 -2.04 9.34
CA GLU A 17 -1.06 -1.15 10.45
C GLU A 17 0.16 -0.84 11.33
N LEU A 18 0.49 0.45 11.51
CA LEU A 18 1.70 0.88 12.26
C LEU A 18 1.50 0.92 13.77
N SER A 19 0.26 1.11 14.20
CA SER A 19 -0.15 0.98 15.59
C SER A 19 -1.60 0.56 15.57
N PRO A 20 -1.97 -0.60 16.16
CA PRO A 20 -3.37 -0.92 16.37
C PRO A 20 -3.93 0.23 17.19
N SER A 21 -4.65 1.10 16.51
CA SER A 21 -5.31 2.20 17.18
C SER A 21 -6.36 1.49 17.99
N GLY A 22 -6.19 1.43 19.32
CA GLY A 22 -7.09 0.67 20.18
C GLY A 22 -8.54 0.95 19.78
N LEU A 23 -9.44 -0.02 19.94
CA LEU A 23 -10.80 -0.04 19.37
C LEU A 23 -11.59 1.29 19.47
N ALA A 24 -11.23 2.17 20.39
CA ALA A 24 -11.77 3.52 20.57
C ALA A 24 -11.34 4.59 19.53
N SER A 25 -10.29 4.39 18.73
CA SER A 25 -9.87 5.40 17.74
C SER A 25 -10.74 5.34 16.49
N PRO A 26 -11.28 6.46 15.98
CA PRO A 26 -12.09 6.46 14.75
C PRO A 26 -11.26 6.24 13.47
N THR A 27 -9.93 6.39 13.55
CA THR A 27 -9.01 6.22 12.42
C THR A 27 -7.83 5.34 12.78
N ALA A 28 -7.33 4.58 11.80
CA ALA A 28 -6.09 3.83 11.89
C ALA A 28 -5.03 4.42 10.95
N THR A 29 -3.75 4.23 11.29
CA THR A 29 -2.62 4.62 10.42
C THR A 29 -2.01 3.36 9.81
N VAL A 30 -1.96 3.33 8.48
CA VAL A 30 -1.35 2.25 7.71
C VAL A 30 -0.12 2.75 6.95
N GLU A 31 0.91 1.93 6.87
CA GLU A 31 2.05 2.07 5.97
C GLU A 31 1.74 1.31 4.66
N LEU A 32 2.12 1.90 3.54
CA LEU A 32 1.98 1.32 2.21
C LEU A 32 3.34 1.13 1.55
N ARG A 33 3.53 -0.07 0.99
CA ARG A 33 4.65 -0.42 0.14
C ARG A 33 4.13 -1.00 -1.16
N ALA A 34 4.80 -0.75 -2.27
CA ALA A 34 4.48 -1.40 -3.53
C ALA A 34 5.70 -2.08 -4.14
N MET A 35 5.40 -3.18 -4.83
CA MET A 35 6.35 -3.97 -5.60
C MET A 35 6.08 -3.69 -7.08
N LEU A 36 7.11 -3.28 -7.81
CA LEU A 36 7.08 -3.02 -9.23
C LEU A 36 7.66 -4.19 -10.02
N GLU A 37 7.08 -4.46 -11.18
CA GLU A 37 7.62 -5.38 -12.18
C GLU A 37 8.65 -4.65 -13.06
N GLY A 38 9.56 -5.42 -13.65
CA GLY A 38 10.55 -4.88 -14.60
C GLY A 38 11.85 -4.36 -13.95
N TYR A 39 11.94 -4.28 -12.63
CA TYR A 39 13.22 -4.05 -11.94
C TYR A 39 13.95 -5.36 -11.68
N ALA A 40 15.24 -5.41 -12.06
CA ALA A 40 16.10 -6.53 -11.72
C ALA A 40 16.42 -6.50 -10.21
N PRO A 41 16.29 -7.62 -9.48
CA PRO A 41 16.76 -7.69 -8.09
C PRO A 41 18.26 -7.35 -8.01
N GLY A 42 18.63 -6.43 -7.11
CA GLY A 42 20.04 -6.08 -6.88
C GLY A 42 20.62 -5.05 -7.85
N SER A 43 19.79 -4.31 -8.60
CA SER A 43 20.28 -3.10 -9.26
C SER A 43 20.47 -1.98 -8.23
N ASP A 44 21.70 -1.48 -8.09
CA ASP A 44 22.01 -0.30 -7.26
C ASP A 44 21.45 1.02 -7.84
N ALA A 45 20.78 0.95 -8.99
CA ALA A 45 20.10 2.09 -9.58
C ALA A 45 18.88 2.47 -8.73
N VAL A 46 18.95 3.65 -8.10
CA VAL A 46 17.78 4.31 -7.50
C VAL A 46 17.11 5.12 -8.60
N ASP A 47 15.89 4.74 -8.96
CA ASP A 47 15.03 5.54 -9.84
C ASP A 47 14.00 6.30 -8.98
N THR A 48 13.28 7.25 -9.56
CA THR A 48 12.19 7.95 -8.87
C THR A 48 10.90 7.78 -9.65
N GLY A 49 9.86 7.29 -8.98
CA GLY A 49 8.53 7.11 -9.56
C GLY A 49 7.53 8.15 -9.05
N CYS A 50 6.51 8.39 -9.86
CA CYS A 50 5.35 9.19 -9.51
C CYS A 50 4.11 8.30 -9.35
N PHE A 51 3.39 8.50 -8.26
CA PHE A 51 2.31 7.62 -7.85
C PHE A 51 1.10 8.44 -7.38
N THR A 52 -0.09 7.90 -7.60
CA THR A 52 -1.29 8.37 -6.92
C THR A 52 -1.91 7.26 -6.10
N LEU A 53 -2.37 7.61 -4.91
CA LEU A 53 -3.03 6.70 -3.98
C LEU A 53 -4.43 7.19 -3.67
N GLN A 54 -5.38 6.27 -3.65
CA GLN A 54 -6.75 6.55 -3.26
C GLN A 54 -7.26 5.41 -2.38
N VAL A 55 -7.87 5.74 -1.24
CA VAL A 55 -8.49 4.75 -0.35
C VAL A 55 -10.00 4.95 -0.35
N ASP A 56 -10.75 3.87 -0.55
CA ASP A 56 -12.22 3.83 -0.51
C ASP A 56 -12.90 4.88 -1.41
N GLY A 57 -12.27 5.23 -2.54
CA GLY A 57 -12.78 6.27 -3.44
C GLY A 57 -12.68 7.70 -2.88
N GLY A 58 -11.96 7.90 -1.77
CA GLY A 58 -11.72 9.20 -1.15
C GLY A 58 -10.78 10.11 -1.96
N PRO A 59 -10.17 11.12 -1.31
CA PRO A 59 -9.22 12.02 -1.97
C PRO A 59 -8.01 11.28 -2.55
N VAL A 60 -7.55 11.75 -3.71
CA VAL A 60 -6.32 11.25 -4.34
C VAL A 60 -5.10 11.92 -3.70
N ALA A 61 -4.16 11.11 -3.23
CA ALA A 61 -2.90 11.55 -2.68
C ALA A 61 -1.76 11.30 -3.69
N TYR A 62 -1.09 12.37 -4.10
CA TYR A 62 0.08 12.29 -4.97
C TYR A 62 1.36 11.99 -4.17
N ARG A 63 2.23 11.13 -4.69
CA ARG A 63 3.51 10.75 -4.08
C ARG A 63 4.60 10.66 -5.13
N VAL A 64 5.77 11.20 -4.78
CA VAL A 64 7.02 10.95 -5.49
C VAL A 64 7.90 10.17 -4.53
N ALA A 65 8.38 9.01 -4.96
CA ALA A 65 9.13 8.13 -4.09
C ALA A 65 10.27 7.43 -4.85
N PRO A 66 11.42 7.20 -4.17
CA PRO A 66 12.50 6.43 -4.76
C PRO A 66 12.06 4.97 -4.95
N ILE A 67 12.47 4.38 -6.06
CA ILE A 67 12.33 2.97 -6.38
C ILE A 67 13.69 2.32 -6.16
N GLN A 68 13.73 1.35 -5.25
CA GLN A 68 14.95 0.64 -4.88
C GLN A 68 14.71 -0.86 -5.06
N SER A 69 15.44 -1.48 -6.00
CA SER A 69 15.27 -2.91 -6.32
C SER A 69 13.80 -3.31 -6.61
N GLY A 70 13.03 -2.43 -7.24
CA GLY A 70 11.60 -2.64 -7.52
C GLY A 70 10.66 -2.44 -6.34
N GLU A 71 11.16 -2.06 -5.17
CA GLU A 71 10.34 -1.67 -4.02
C GLU A 71 10.18 -0.15 -3.96
N VAL A 72 8.98 0.29 -3.58
CA VAL A 72 8.69 1.69 -3.26
C VAL A 72 7.97 1.79 -1.92
N ALA A 73 8.51 2.63 -1.03
CA ALA A 73 7.84 3.04 0.20
C ALA A 73 6.97 4.27 -0.09
N LEU A 74 5.64 4.10 -0.01
CA LEU A 74 4.66 5.14 -0.35
C LEU A 74 4.26 6.00 0.85
N GLY A 75 4.80 5.66 2.02
CA GLY A 75 4.56 6.35 3.29
C GLY A 75 3.29 5.87 3.98
N THR A 76 2.72 6.75 4.81
CA THR A 76 1.56 6.43 5.65
C THR A 76 0.28 7.10 5.17
N LEU A 77 -0.85 6.43 5.41
CA LEU A 77 -2.19 6.95 5.20
C LEU A 77 -3.04 6.75 6.44
N ARG A 78 -3.99 7.68 6.65
CA ARG A 78 -5.07 7.52 7.62
C ARG A 78 -6.29 6.92 6.93
N VAL A 79 -6.87 5.91 7.56
CA VAL A 79 -8.08 5.23 7.08
C VAL A 79 -9.10 5.16 8.21
N ALA A 80 -10.38 5.00 7.87
CA ALA A 80 -11.41 4.77 8.88
C ALA A 80 -11.10 3.48 9.65
N ASN A 81 -11.21 3.47 10.97
CA ASN A 81 -10.93 2.28 11.77
C ASN A 81 -12.12 1.32 11.77
N ARG A 82 -12.39 0.70 10.62
CA ARG A 82 -13.41 -0.33 10.49
C ARG A 82 -12.73 -1.69 10.61
N ARG A 83 -12.91 -2.34 11.75
CA ARG A 83 -12.31 -3.65 12.02
C ARG A 83 -12.93 -4.73 11.15
N TRP A 84 -12.09 -5.59 10.63
CA TRP A 84 -12.48 -6.76 9.88
C TRP A 84 -12.71 -7.91 10.86
N SER A 85 -13.87 -8.57 10.76
CA SER A 85 -14.09 -9.89 11.34
C SER A 85 -14.75 -10.83 10.33
N PRO A 86 -14.74 -12.16 10.55
CA PRO A 86 -15.47 -13.11 9.71
C PRO A 86 -16.98 -12.80 9.64
N GLU A 87 -17.57 -12.32 10.72
CA GLU A 87 -19.00 -12.00 10.84
C GLU A 87 -19.34 -10.63 10.24
N ALA A 88 -18.40 -9.70 10.27
CA ALA A 88 -18.52 -8.35 9.72
C ALA A 88 -17.24 -8.00 8.92
N PRO A 89 -17.13 -8.44 7.65
CA PRO A 89 -15.91 -8.29 6.86
C PRO A 89 -15.76 -6.87 6.30
N ALA A 90 -15.43 -5.91 7.18
CA ALA A 90 -15.13 -4.54 6.77
C ALA A 90 -13.79 -4.48 6.03
N LEU A 91 -13.86 -4.22 4.73
CA LEU A 91 -12.69 -4.13 3.86
C LEU A 91 -12.52 -2.70 3.33
N HIS A 92 -11.27 -2.24 3.34
CA HIS A 92 -10.84 -1.07 2.60
C HIS A 92 -10.38 -1.48 1.20
N THR A 93 -10.46 -0.54 0.26
CA THR A 93 -9.87 -0.69 -1.07
C THR A 93 -8.84 0.42 -1.27
N VAL A 94 -7.58 0.05 -1.50
CA VAL A 94 -6.55 0.96 -1.96
C VAL A 94 -6.39 0.82 -3.48
N THR A 95 -6.43 1.94 -4.18
CA THR A 95 -6.06 2.05 -5.59
C THR A 95 -4.73 2.77 -5.64
N LEU A 96 -3.73 2.12 -6.22
CA LEU A 96 -2.42 2.70 -6.49
C LEU A 96 -2.27 2.81 -8.00
N THR A 97 -1.87 3.97 -8.48
CA THR A 97 -1.61 4.23 -9.90
C THR A 97 -0.17 4.71 -10.06
N VAL A 98 0.57 4.10 -10.98
CA VAL A 98 1.87 4.62 -11.44
C VAL A 98 1.59 5.61 -12.56
N LEU A 99 2.25 6.76 -12.48
CA LEU A 99 2.22 7.76 -13.53
C LEU A 99 3.46 7.67 -14.41
N ASP A 100 3.38 8.27 -15.58
CA ASP A 100 4.50 8.42 -16.50
C ASP A 100 5.65 9.24 -15.92
N LYS A 101 6.78 9.28 -16.62
CA LYS A 101 7.97 10.04 -16.18
C LYS A 101 7.73 11.54 -16.04
N ALA A 102 6.73 12.07 -16.76
CA ALA A 102 6.28 13.46 -16.63
C ALA A 102 5.29 13.66 -15.48
N CYS A 103 4.90 12.59 -14.79
CA CYS A 103 3.98 12.56 -13.66
C CYS A 103 2.61 13.17 -13.99
N SER A 104 2.18 12.96 -15.21
CA SER A 104 1.03 13.62 -15.85
C SER A 104 -0.09 12.65 -16.20
N CYS A 105 0.26 11.44 -16.61
CA CYS A 105 -0.68 10.45 -17.15
C CYS A 105 -0.50 9.11 -16.45
N ALA A 106 -1.60 8.39 -16.25
CA ALA A 106 -1.56 7.05 -15.66
C ALA A 106 -0.93 6.04 -16.65
N GLU A 107 0.08 5.31 -16.21
CA GLU A 107 0.68 4.20 -16.97
C GLU A 107 0.07 2.86 -16.58
N ASP A 108 -0.12 2.62 -15.28
CA ASP A 108 -0.67 1.38 -14.74
C ASP A 108 -1.39 1.62 -13.40
N SER A 109 -2.31 0.73 -13.04
CA SER A 109 -3.02 0.80 -11.76
C SER A 109 -3.31 -0.58 -11.18
N ILE A 110 -3.20 -0.70 -9.86
CA ILE A 110 -3.60 -1.88 -9.11
C ILE A 110 -4.60 -1.51 -8.02
N LYS A 111 -5.58 -2.40 -7.81
CA LYS A 111 -6.52 -2.33 -6.70
C LYS A 111 -6.23 -3.46 -5.73
N SER A 112 -6.04 -3.13 -4.46
CA SER A 112 -5.84 -4.10 -3.38
C SER A 112 -6.88 -3.88 -2.29
N ARG A 113 -7.39 -4.98 -1.72
CA ARG A 113 -8.33 -4.94 -0.60
C ARG A 113 -7.63 -5.40 0.66
N PHE A 114 -7.87 -4.70 1.77
CA PHE A 114 -7.32 -5.06 3.07
C PHE A 114 -8.34 -4.85 4.18
N GLY A 115 -8.24 -5.65 5.24
CA GLY A 115 -9.03 -5.51 6.47
C GLY A 115 -8.12 -5.21 7.64
N LEU A 116 -8.54 -4.31 8.52
CA LEU A 116 -7.81 -4.00 9.75
C LEU A 116 -8.20 -5.02 10.83
N ARG A 117 -7.24 -5.75 11.37
CA ARG A 117 -7.47 -6.72 12.45
C ARG A 117 -6.20 -6.97 13.25
N GLU A 118 -6.36 -7.32 14.51
CA GLU A 118 -5.30 -7.75 15.41
C GLU A 118 -5.50 -9.24 15.65
N VAL A 119 -4.45 -10.02 15.44
CA VAL A 119 -4.45 -11.44 15.76
C VAL A 119 -3.38 -11.66 16.81
N ARG A 120 -3.78 -12.14 17.99
CA ARG A 120 -2.86 -12.40 19.11
C ARG A 120 -3.09 -13.79 19.69
N ALA A 121 -2.02 -14.42 20.15
CA ALA A 121 -2.10 -15.64 20.94
C ALA A 121 -2.19 -15.26 22.43
N ALA A 122 -3.17 -15.82 23.14
CA ALA A 122 -3.36 -15.62 24.57
C ALA A 122 -3.60 -16.98 25.25
N GLY A 123 -2.56 -17.50 25.91
CA GLY A 123 -2.61 -18.83 26.51
C GLY A 123 -2.84 -19.92 25.45
N ARG A 124 -4.01 -20.57 25.51
CA ARG A 124 -4.44 -21.61 24.55
C ARG A 124 -5.42 -21.10 23.49
N ALA A 125 -5.67 -19.80 23.43
CA ALA A 125 -6.59 -19.19 22.48
C ALA A 125 -5.87 -18.32 21.45
N VAL A 126 -6.41 -18.29 20.24
CA VAL A 126 -6.12 -17.25 19.24
C VAL A 126 -7.27 -16.25 19.31
N LEU A 127 -6.94 -15.00 19.60
CA LEU A 127 -7.90 -13.92 19.73
C LEU A 127 -7.82 -13.02 18.50
N LEU A 128 -9.00 -12.62 18.02
CA LEU A 128 -9.18 -11.68 16.93
C LEU A 128 -9.75 -10.38 17.53
N ASP A 129 -8.99 -9.29 17.44
CA ASP A 129 -9.35 -7.97 17.97
C ASP A 129 -9.62 -7.85 19.47
N GLY A 130 -9.07 -8.74 20.30
CA GLY A 130 -9.21 -8.64 21.75
C GLY A 130 -9.41 -9.96 22.40
#